data_AF-A0A520K534-F1
#
_entry.id   AF-A0A520K534-F1
#
_cell.length_a   1.000
_cell.length_b   1.000
_cell.length_c   1.000
_cell.angle_alpha   90.00
_cell.angle_beta   90.00
_cell.angle_gamma   90.00
#
_symmetry.space_group_name_H-M   'P 1'
#
loop_
_entity.id
_entity.type
_entity.pdbx_description
1 polymer ?
#
loop_
_entity_poly.entity_id
_entity_poly.type
_entity_poly.pdbx_seq_one_letter_code
_entity_poly.pdbx_strand_id
1 'polypeptide(L)'
;MSESLRTELLEAMYKLGSEVGYYHHSEIGWVSEAYNKQVARAAGYGIEDLLKQRYIKGKADGVNRKKHESDTSARAEVPEPAQMPNLERLPPAYRMVALPEATSAPKNIEQPKMVDRPGALDGFAPVSPK
;
A
#
# COMPACT_ATOMS: atom_id res chain seq x y z
N MET A 1 -19.59 11.40 -29.85
CA MET A 1 -19.86 10.87 -28.49
C MET A 1 -20.80 11.86 -27.81
N SER A 2 -21.85 11.40 -27.11
CA SER A 2 -22.64 12.32 -26.27
C SER A 2 -21.85 12.68 -25.02
N GLU A 3 -21.96 13.93 -24.58
CA GLU A 3 -21.25 14.41 -23.37
C GLU A 3 -21.62 13.57 -22.13
N SER A 4 -22.86 13.09 -22.04
CA SER A 4 -23.32 12.23 -20.94
C SER A 4 -22.60 10.89 -20.86
N LEU A 5 -22.35 10.23 -21.99
CA LEU A 5 -21.62 8.95 -22.03
C LEU A 5 -20.16 9.15 -21.62
N ARG A 6 -19.58 10.30 -21.99
CA ARG A 6 -18.21 10.66 -21.66
C ARG A 6 -18.05 10.86 -20.15
N THR A 7 -18.97 11.60 -19.54
CA THR A 7 -18.97 11.81 -18.08
C THR A 7 -19.17 10.51 -17.32
N GLU A 8 -20.07 9.64 -17.78
CA GLU A 8 -20.34 8.34 -17.16
C GLU A 8 -19.08 7.45 -17.16
N LEU A 9 -18.38 7.35 -18.28
CA LEU A 9 -17.14 6.56 -18.37
C LEU A 9 -16.03 7.13 -17.49
N LEU A 10 -15.89 8.46 -17.42
CA LEU A 10 -14.90 9.11 -16.56
C LEU A 10 -15.20 8.90 -15.08
N GLU A 11 -16.47 8.96 -14.68
CA GLU A 11 -16.91 8.71 -13.32
C GLU A 11 -16.71 7.23 -12.94
N ALA A 12 -17.07 6.31 -13.82
CA ALA A 12 -16.86 4.88 -13.61
C ALA A 12 -15.37 4.55 -13.42
N MET A 13 -14.49 5.13 -14.24
CA MET A 13 -13.03 4.95 -14.09
C MET A 13 -12.48 5.57 -12.82
N TYR A 14 -12.97 6.74 -12.43
CA TYR A 14 -12.58 7.38 -11.18
C TYR A 14 -12.96 6.52 -9.97
N LYS A 15 -14.20 6.02 -9.94
CA LYS A 15 -14.71 5.14 -8.88
C LYS A 15 -13.89 3.85 -8.78
N LEU A 16 -13.66 3.18 -9.92
CA LEU A 16 -12.82 1.99 -9.99
C LEU A 16 -11.41 2.26 -9.43
N GLY A 17 -10.78 3.37 -9.85
CA GLY A 17 -9.48 3.78 -9.32
C GLY A 17 -9.50 3.98 -7.80
N SER A 18 -10.51 4.70 -7.28
CA SER A 18 -10.63 4.96 -5.84
C SER A 18 -10.77 3.70 -5.00
N GLU A 19 -11.52 2.70 -5.48
CA GLU A 19 -11.70 1.43 -4.78
C GLU A 19 -10.40 0.62 -4.77
N VAL A 20 -9.73 0.52 -5.93
CA VAL A 20 -8.44 -0.18 -6.05
C VAL A 20 -7.39 0.47 -5.14
N GLY A 21 -7.32 1.79 -5.11
CA GLY A 21 -6.41 2.54 -4.24
C GLY A 21 -6.72 2.37 -2.75
N TYR A 22 -8.00 2.45 -2.37
CA TYR A 22 -8.44 2.31 -0.98
C TYR A 22 -8.12 0.91 -0.43
N TYR A 23 -8.54 -0.14 -1.14
CA TYR A 23 -8.35 -1.52 -0.69
C TYR A 23 -6.98 -2.11 -1.04
N HIS A 24 -6.13 -1.37 -1.77
CA HIS A 24 -4.82 -1.85 -2.24
C HIS A 24 -4.95 -3.15 -3.05
N HIS A 25 -5.98 -3.26 -3.89
CA HIS A 25 -6.19 -4.44 -4.73
C HIS A 25 -5.04 -4.59 -5.74
N SER A 26 -4.62 -5.83 -5.97
CA SER A 26 -3.73 -6.15 -7.09
C SER A 26 -4.46 -5.86 -8.41
N GLU A 27 -3.77 -5.25 -9.36
CA GLU A 27 -4.33 -4.90 -10.68
C GLU A 27 -4.56 -6.12 -11.59
N ILE A 28 -4.45 -7.33 -11.04
CA ILE A 28 -4.53 -8.61 -11.74
C ILE A 28 -5.93 -9.19 -11.51
N GLY A 29 -6.59 -9.63 -12.58
CA GLY A 29 -7.92 -10.26 -12.53
C GLY A 29 -9.06 -9.25 -12.69
N TRP A 30 -9.99 -9.19 -11.73
CA TRP A 30 -11.24 -8.43 -11.86
C TRP A 30 -11.03 -6.93 -12.15
N VAL A 31 -9.95 -6.33 -11.63
CA VAL A 31 -9.60 -4.93 -11.88
C VAL A 31 -9.27 -4.71 -13.35
N SER A 32 -8.44 -5.59 -13.93
CA SER A 32 -8.10 -5.55 -15.35
C SER A 32 -9.31 -5.79 -16.25
N GLU A 33 -10.21 -6.70 -15.86
CA GLU A 33 -11.45 -6.97 -16.60
C GLU A 33 -12.40 -5.76 -16.58
N ALA A 34 -12.61 -5.16 -15.41
CA ALA A 34 -13.44 -3.96 -15.25
C ALA A 34 -12.87 -2.77 -16.03
N TYR A 35 -11.55 -2.57 -15.96
CA TYR A 35 -10.85 -1.53 -16.71
C TYR A 35 -10.98 -1.73 -18.22
N ASN A 36 -10.68 -2.95 -18.70
CA ASN A 36 -10.78 -3.30 -20.12
C ASN A 36 -12.21 -3.16 -20.64
N LYS A 37 -13.22 -3.46 -19.82
CA LYS A 37 -14.63 -3.25 -20.18
C LYS A 37 -14.96 -1.78 -20.44
N GLN A 38 -14.44 -0.86 -19.62
CA GLN A 38 -14.65 0.58 -19.83
C GLN A 38 -13.84 1.11 -21.02
N VAL A 39 -12.60 0.63 -21.19
CA VAL A 39 -11.79 0.98 -22.37
C VAL A 39 -12.43 0.47 -23.65
N ALA A 40 -12.98 -0.75 -23.67
CA ALA A 40 -13.68 -1.29 -24.84
C ALA A 40 -14.93 -0.47 -25.21
N ARG A 41 -15.65 0.08 -24.22
CA ARG A 41 -16.77 1.01 -24.47
C ARG A 41 -16.32 2.36 -25.01
N ALA A 42 -15.12 2.78 -24.63
CA ALA A 42 -14.49 4.02 -25.08
C ALA A 42 -13.68 3.84 -26.39
N ALA A 43 -13.46 2.59 -26.81
CA ALA A 43 -12.69 2.25 -27.99
C ALA A 43 -13.34 2.87 -29.22
N GLY A 44 -12.54 3.59 -30.01
CA GLY A 44 -13.02 4.35 -31.17
C GLY A 44 -13.33 5.83 -30.90
N TYR A 45 -13.31 6.28 -29.64
CA TYR A 45 -13.47 7.71 -29.30
C TYR A 45 -12.16 8.43 -28.94
N GLY A 46 -11.04 7.70 -28.79
CA GLY A 46 -9.73 8.30 -28.51
C GLY A 46 -9.59 8.94 -27.12
N ILE A 47 -10.44 8.58 -26.16
CA ILE A 47 -10.45 9.13 -24.79
C ILE A 47 -9.72 8.24 -23.77
N GLU A 48 -8.99 7.24 -24.25
CA GLU A 48 -8.33 6.24 -23.41
C GLU A 48 -7.32 6.86 -22.43
N ASP A 49 -6.57 7.87 -22.89
CA ASP A 49 -5.61 8.57 -22.02
C ASP A 49 -6.31 9.39 -20.94
N LEU A 50 -7.48 9.96 -21.24
CA LEU A 50 -8.28 10.69 -20.26
C LEU A 50 -8.84 9.73 -19.20
N LEU A 51 -9.24 8.52 -19.61
CA LEU A 51 -9.70 7.45 -18.72
C LEU A 51 -8.56 6.95 -17.82
N LYS A 52 -7.36 6.73 -18.38
CA LYS A 52 -6.15 6.41 -17.60
C LYS A 52 -5.84 7.47 -16.55
N GLN A 53 -5.85 8.74 -16.94
CA GLN A 53 -5.61 9.85 -16.01
C GLN A 53 -6.65 9.88 -14.88
N ARG A 54 -7.94 9.66 -15.21
CA ARG A 54 -8.99 9.60 -14.19
C ARG A 54 -8.86 8.40 -13.26
N TYR A 55 -8.47 7.25 -13.79
CA TYR A 55 -8.19 6.06 -12.99
C TYR A 55 -7.02 6.29 -12.01
N ILE A 56 -5.90 6.83 -12.48
CA ILE A 56 -4.73 7.14 -11.65
C ILE A 56 -5.09 8.17 -10.56
N LYS A 57 -5.86 9.20 -10.93
CA LYS A 57 -6.33 10.20 -9.97
C LYS A 57 -7.22 9.55 -8.90
N GLY A 58 -8.15 8.69 -9.31
CA GLY A 58 -8.98 7.91 -8.38
C GLY A 58 -8.14 7.05 -7.45
N LYS A 59 -7.14 6.32 -7.97
CA LYS A 59 -6.21 5.50 -7.16
C LYS A 59 -5.52 6.33 -6.07
N ALA A 60 -4.95 7.48 -6.45
CA ALA A 60 -4.26 8.35 -5.51
C ALA A 60 -5.21 8.86 -4.41
N ASP A 61 -6.45 9.22 -4.77
CA ASP A 61 -7.48 9.66 -3.84
C ASP A 61 -7.87 8.55 -2.85
N GLY A 62 -8.07 7.32 -3.34
CA GLY A 62 -8.38 6.16 -2.50
C GLY A 62 -7.28 5.83 -1.49
N VAL A 63 -6.01 5.90 -1.92
CA VAL A 63 -4.85 5.71 -1.03
C VAL A 63 -4.79 6.83 0.01
N ASN A 64 -4.99 8.08 -0.41
CA ASN A 64 -4.98 9.23 0.50
C ASN A 64 -6.14 9.18 1.49
N ARG A 65 -7.32 8.69 1.11
CA ARG A 65 -8.44 8.51 2.02
C ARG A 65 -8.14 7.47 3.10
N LYS A 66 -7.57 6.32 2.73
CA LYS A 66 -7.16 5.32 3.73
C LYS A 66 -6.04 5.84 4.63
N LYS A 67 -5.09 6.61 4.09
CA LYS A 67 -4.08 7.30 4.91
C LYS A 67 -4.72 8.30 5.85
N HIS A 68 -5.59 9.17 5.36
CA HIS A 68 -6.30 10.13 6.20
C HIS A 68 -7.15 9.42 7.25
N GLU A 69 -7.81 8.30 6.95
CA GLU A 69 -8.54 7.47 7.92
C GLU A 69 -7.58 6.85 8.94
N SER A 70 -6.43 6.34 8.51
CA SER A 70 -5.41 5.78 9.40
C SER A 70 -4.78 6.87 10.27
N ASP A 71 -4.58 8.07 9.72
CA ASP A 71 -4.05 9.25 10.39
C ASP A 71 -5.12 9.86 11.30
N THR A 72 -6.41 9.86 10.94
CA THR A 72 -7.52 10.22 11.83
C THR A 72 -7.82 9.13 12.84
N SER A 73 -7.46 7.88 12.60
CA SER A 73 -7.51 6.83 13.63
C SER A 73 -6.26 6.90 14.53
N ALA A 74 -5.14 7.40 14.02
CA ALA A 74 -3.97 7.78 14.81
C ALA A 74 -4.13 9.17 15.48
N ARG A 75 -5.14 9.95 15.07
CA ARG A 75 -5.47 11.30 15.58
C ARG A 75 -6.82 11.36 16.29
N ALA A 76 -7.60 10.28 16.26
CA ALA A 76 -8.66 9.97 17.21
C ALA A 76 -8.08 9.34 18.47
N GLU A 77 -6.90 9.84 18.86
CA GLU A 77 -6.43 10.06 20.21
C GLU A 77 -5.18 10.92 20.08
N VAL A 78 -5.35 12.20 19.73
CA VAL A 78 -4.65 13.18 20.55
C VAL A 78 -5.62 13.41 21.71
N PRO A 79 -5.56 12.62 22.81
CA PRO A 79 -6.02 13.20 24.05
C PRO A 79 -5.25 14.51 24.18
N GLU A 80 -5.89 15.56 24.71
CA GLU A 80 -5.16 16.61 25.44
C GLU A 80 -3.93 15.94 26.06
N PRO A 81 -2.71 16.49 25.93
CA PRO A 81 -1.53 15.85 26.51
C PRO A 81 -1.90 15.58 27.97
N ALA A 82 -2.23 14.33 28.26
CA ALA A 82 -2.68 13.95 29.57
C ALA A 82 -1.47 14.30 30.39
N GLN A 83 -1.61 15.32 31.24
CA GLN A 83 -0.55 15.69 32.16
C GLN A 83 -0.15 14.37 32.80
N MET A 84 1.05 13.89 32.46
CA MET A 84 1.53 12.62 32.97
C MET A 84 1.30 12.70 34.48
N PRO A 85 0.58 11.74 35.10
CA PRO A 85 0.44 11.77 36.54
C PRO A 85 1.85 11.78 37.09
N ASN A 86 2.20 12.85 37.80
CA ASN A 86 3.53 13.03 38.36
C ASN A 86 3.90 11.73 39.09
N LEU A 87 4.89 11.00 38.56
CA LEU A 87 5.28 9.65 38.97
C LEU A 87 5.65 9.63 40.47
N GLU A 88 5.99 10.79 41.03
CA GLU A 88 6.27 10.97 42.45
C GLU A 88 5.05 10.80 43.36
N ARG A 89 3.83 11.02 42.84
CA ARG A 89 2.58 11.04 43.62
C ARG A 89 1.87 9.68 43.74
N LEU A 90 2.35 8.65 43.03
CA LEU A 90 1.79 7.30 43.11
C LEU A 90 2.35 6.52 44.31
N PRO A 91 1.53 5.70 45.00
CA PRO A 91 2.03 4.81 46.05
C PRO A 91 3.06 3.82 45.47
N PRO A 92 4.09 3.41 46.23
CA PRO A 92 5.25 2.67 45.72
C PRO A 92 4.89 1.41 44.92
N ALA A 93 3.82 0.72 45.30
CA ALA A 93 3.34 -0.49 44.64
C ALA A 93 2.95 -0.27 43.16
N TYR A 94 2.51 0.93 42.79
CA TYR A 94 2.05 1.25 41.43
C TYR A 94 3.15 1.74 40.51
N ARG A 95 4.35 2.10 41.02
CA ARG A 95 5.47 2.57 40.17
C ARG A 95 6.07 1.46 39.32
N MET A 96 6.05 0.22 39.79
CA MET A 96 6.68 -0.91 39.08
C MET A 96 5.84 -1.46 37.92
N VAL A 97 4.54 -1.16 37.88
CA VAL A 97 3.60 -1.61 36.84
C VAL A 97 3.46 -0.58 35.71
N ALA A 98 3.83 0.68 35.96
CA ALA A 98 3.61 1.80 35.05
C ALA A 98 4.74 2.03 34.02
N LEU A 99 5.75 1.17 33.98
CA LEU A 99 6.77 1.18 32.92
C LEU A 99 6.32 0.20 31.82
N PRO A 100 5.73 0.65 30.71
CA PRO A 100 5.67 -0.18 29.53
C PRO A 100 7.11 -0.30 29.02
N GLU A 101 7.77 -1.43 29.29
CA GLU A 101 8.91 -1.82 28.46
C GLU A 101 8.37 -1.92 27.05
N ALA A 102 8.76 -0.96 26.21
CA ALA A 102 8.48 -0.95 24.80
C ALA A 102 8.75 -2.35 24.26
N THR A 103 7.69 -2.98 23.74
CA THR A 103 7.76 -4.25 23.03
C THR A 103 8.70 -4.09 21.85
N SER A 104 9.99 -4.34 22.11
CA SER A 104 11.05 -4.36 21.13
C SER A 104 10.63 -5.27 19.99
N ALA A 105 10.67 -4.76 18.76
CA ALA A 105 10.44 -5.56 17.56
C ALA A 105 11.27 -6.86 17.63
N PRO A 106 10.71 -8.02 17.22
CA PRO A 106 11.46 -9.27 17.24
C PRO A 106 12.69 -9.11 16.35
N LYS A 107 13.84 -9.36 16.95
CA LYS A 107 15.18 -9.06 16.41
C LYS A 107 15.62 -10.05 15.31
N ASN A 108 14.68 -10.57 14.52
CA ASN A 108 14.91 -11.76 13.70
C ASN A 108 14.29 -11.66 12.30
N ILE A 109 14.54 -10.55 11.61
CA ILE A 109 14.49 -10.53 10.15
C ILE A 109 15.93 -10.35 9.69
N GLU A 110 16.65 -11.47 9.55
CA GLU A 110 17.94 -11.45 8.87
C GLU A 110 17.71 -11.08 7.41
N GLN A 111 18.38 -10.04 6.93
CA GLN A 111 18.37 -9.72 5.51
C GLN A 111 18.98 -10.90 4.74
N PRO A 112 18.39 -11.35 3.61
CA PRO A 112 18.98 -12.42 2.82
C PRO A 112 20.37 -11.99 2.35
N LYS A 113 21.40 -12.66 2.85
CA LYS A 113 22.78 -12.44 2.43
C LYS A 113 23.04 -13.27 1.19
N MET A 114 23.62 -12.65 0.16
CA MET A 114 24.04 -13.36 -1.05
C MET A 114 25.07 -14.42 -0.65
N VAL A 115 24.74 -15.69 -0.91
CA VAL A 115 25.63 -16.83 -0.65
C VAL A 115 26.44 -17.06 -1.92
N ASP A 116 27.76 -17.20 -1.78
CA ASP A 116 28.63 -17.52 -2.92
C ASP A 116 28.21 -18.86 -3.55
N ARG A 117 28.24 -18.89 -4.88
CA ARG A 117 27.90 -20.07 -5.67
C ARG A 117 28.85 -21.22 -5.27
N PRO A 118 28.34 -22.38 -4.82
CA PRO A 118 29.21 -23.50 -4.47
C PRO A 118 29.97 -23.99 -5.70
N GLY A 119 31.27 -24.28 -5.54
CA GLY A 119 32.17 -24.66 -6.63
C GLY A 119 31.75 -25.93 -7.40
N ALA A 120 30.81 -26.73 -6.89
CA ALA A 120 30.18 -27.81 -7.64
C ALA A 120 29.35 -27.32 -8.86
N LEU A 121 29.01 -26.04 -8.90
CA LEU A 121 28.32 -25.39 -10.00
C LEU A 121 29.28 -24.61 -10.92
N ASP A 122 30.56 -24.50 -10.57
CA ASP A 122 31.59 -24.10 -11.54
C ASP A 122 31.79 -25.31 -12.45
N GLY A 123 31.27 -25.20 -13.67
CA GLY A 123 31.17 -26.34 -14.60
C GLY A 123 32.50 -27.08 -14.84
N PHE A 124 32.41 -28.19 -15.56
CA PHE A 124 33.56 -29.06 -15.83
C PHE A 124 34.74 -28.29 -16.45
N ALA A 125 35.91 -28.40 -15.82
CA ALA A 125 37.15 -27.83 -16.33
C ALA A 125 37.49 -28.43 -17.71
N PRO A 126 37.83 -27.62 -18.72
CA PRO A 126 38.21 -28.14 -20.03
C PRO A 126 39.54 -28.88 -19.93
N VAL A 127 39.52 -30.17 -20.28
CA VAL A 127 40.74 -30.99 -20.41
C VAL A 127 41.51 -30.51 -21.64
N SER A 128 42.74 -30.05 -21.44
CA SER A 128 43.64 -29.74 -22.54
C SER A 128 44.28 -31.04 -23.05
N PRO A 129 44.25 -31.32 -24.37
CA PRO A 129 44.88 -32.51 -24.93
C PRO A 129 46.41 -32.40 -24.82
N LYS A 130 47.05 -33.56 -24.63
CA LYS A 130 48.50 -33.71 -24.50
C LYS A 130 49.11 -34.07 -25.86
#